data_AF-A0A4V3XKT6-F1
#
_entry.id   AF-A0A4V3XKT6-F1
#
_cell.length_a   1.000
_cell.length_b   1.000
_cell.length_c   1.000
_cell.angle_alpha   90.00
_cell.angle_beta   90.00
_cell.angle_gamma   90.00
#
_symmetry.space_group_name_H-M   'P 1'
#
loop_
_entity.id
_entity.type
_entity.pdbx_description
1 polymer ?
#
loop_
_entity_poly.entity_id
_entity_poly.type
_entity_poly.pdbx_seq_one_letter_code
_entity_poly.pdbx_strand_id
1 'polypeptide(L)'
;MRRIVTVLATMAALMATPDSVRAQEAIVLGCVTSNPASKDWVPKGVLIQIDPFAQRAAVIDDFTLQVFDGPAFADVTRPSKDRIQLDWKLIGIRDRTDKVQNVRFKMSINLKRGTFTYNGVGESYFILPGSANGTCAAKKADS
;
A
#
# COMPACT_ATOMS: atom_id res chain seq x y z
N MET A 1 -78.44 -5.32 -12.82
CA MET A 1 -77.38 -4.99 -11.84
C MET A 1 -76.03 -5.11 -12.55
N ARG A 2 -75.38 -3.99 -12.88
CA ARG A 2 -74.05 -3.94 -13.53
C ARG A 2 -72.97 -3.95 -12.45
N ARG A 3 -72.08 -4.94 -12.45
CA ARG A 3 -70.88 -4.95 -11.59
C ARG A 3 -69.70 -4.47 -12.42
N ILE A 4 -69.19 -3.29 -12.06
CA ILE A 4 -67.93 -2.72 -12.52
C ILE A 4 -66.83 -3.48 -11.80
N VAL A 5 -65.93 -4.14 -12.55
CA VAL A 5 -64.73 -4.77 -12.00
C VAL A 5 -63.55 -3.86 -12.32
N THR A 6 -62.98 -3.29 -11.26
CA THR A 6 -61.83 -2.39 -11.26
C THR A 6 -60.57 -3.16 -11.67
N VAL A 7 -59.86 -2.64 -12.68
CA VAL A 7 -58.54 -3.15 -13.12
C VAL A 7 -57.48 -2.64 -12.14
N LEU A 8 -56.86 -3.54 -11.37
CA LEU A 8 -55.63 -3.24 -10.63
C LEU A 8 -54.42 -3.54 -11.52
N ALA A 9 -53.68 -2.48 -11.88
CA ALA A 9 -52.41 -2.57 -12.55
C ALA A 9 -51.33 -3.05 -11.58
N THR A 10 -50.80 -4.25 -11.80
CA THR A 10 -49.58 -4.75 -11.14
C THR A 10 -48.36 -4.07 -11.75
N MET A 11 -47.77 -3.13 -11.00
CA MET A 11 -46.39 -2.69 -11.23
C MET A 11 -45.44 -3.83 -10.89
N ALA A 12 -44.81 -4.41 -11.91
CA ALA A 12 -43.68 -5.31 -11.74
C ALA A 12 -42.48 -4.49 -11.24
N ALA A 13 -42.09 -4.72 -9.98
CA ALA A 13 -40.86 -4.18 -9.42
C ALA A 13 -39.67 -4.71 -10.23
N LEU A 14 -38.90 -3.81 -10.84
CA LEU A 14 -37.53 -4.10 -11.26
C LEU A 14 -36.73 -4.46 -10.00
N MET A 15 -36.52 -5.75 -9.76
CA MET A 15 -35.46 -6.20 -8.87
C MET A 15 -34.14 -5.94 -9.57
N ALA A 16 -33.51 -4.80 -9.27
CA ALA A 16 -32.10 -4.62 -9.52
C ALA A 16 -31.36 -5.72 -8.74
N THR A 17 -30.76 -6.66 -9.46
CA THR A 17 -29.80 -7.60 -8.89
C THR A 17 -28.68 -6.77 -8.26
N PRO A 18 -28.26 -7.03 -7.00
CA PRO A 18 -27.03 -6.46 -6.51
C PRO A 18 -25.92 -7.06 -7.37
N ASP A 19 -25.36 -6.26 -8.27
CA ASP A 19 -24.07 -6.56 -8.87
C ASP A 19 -23.13 -6.86 -7.71
N SER A 20 -22.74 -8.13 -7.61
CA SER A 20 -21.83 -8.63 -6.60
C SER A 20 -20.55 -7.79 -6.66
N VAL A 21 -20.40 -6.87 -5.70
CA VAL A 21 -19.14 -6.21 -5.41
C VAL A 21 -18.20 -7.32 -4.97
N ARG A 22 -17.44 -7.85 -5.94
CA ARG A 22 -16.40 -8.83 -5.68
C ARG A 22 -15.38 -8.09 -4.82
N ALA A 23 -15.41 -8.31 -3.50
CA ALA A 23 -14.43 -7.79 -2.58
C ALA A 23 -13.06 -8.27 -3.09
N GLN A 24 -12.31 -7.37 -3.71
CA GLN A 24 -10.96 -7.67 -4.16
C GLN A 24 -10.11 -7.62 -2.90
N GLU A 25 -9.59 -8.78 -2.49
CA GLU A 25 -8.81 -8.91 -1.26
C GLU A 25 -7.62 -7.96 -1.27
N ALA A 26 -7.32 -7.39 -0.11
CA ALA A 26 -6.14 -6.55 0.08
C ALA A 26 -4.88 -7.34 -0.29
N ILE A 27 -3.96 -6.68 -1.00
CA ILE A 27 -2.71 -7.32 -1.39
C ILE A 27 -1.74 -7.14 -0.23
N VAL A 28 -1.39 -8.24 0.46
CA VAL A 28 -0.39 -8.24 1.53
C VAL A 28 0.94 -8.73 0.99
N LEU A 29 2.00 -7.94 1.13
CA LEU A 29 3.35 -8.26 0.68
C LEU A 29 4.31 -8.17 1.87
N GLY A 30 5.17 -9.18 2.01
CA GLY A 30 6.37 -9.10 2.82
C GLY A 30 7.58 -8.96 1.92
N CYS A 31 8.32 -7.87 2.09
CA CYS A 31 9.48 -7.53 1.28
C CYS A 31 10.75 -7.55 2.14
N VAL A 32 11.81 -8.16 1.61
CA VAL A 32 13.11 -8.30 2.30
C VAL A 32 14.19 -7.63 1.46
N THR A 33 14.95 -6.75 2.09
CA THR A 33 16.03 -6.01 1.46
C THR A 33 17.26 -6.89 1.26
N SER A 34 17.86 -6.79 0.07
CA SER A 34 19.13 -7.39 -0.30
C SER A 34 20.11 -6.31 -0.76
N ASN A 35 21.40 -6.45 -0.43
CA ASN A 35 22.49 -5.63 -0.98
C ASN A 35 22.23 -4.10 -0.98
N PRO A 36 21.99 -3.47 0.18
CA PRO A 36 21.77 -2.02 0.23
C PRO A 36 23.02 -1.27 -0.25
N ALA A 37 22.85 -0.33 -1.19
CA ALA A 37 23.94 0.52 -1.67
C ALA A 37 24.37 1.54 -0.60
N SER A 38 23.42 1.94 0.26
CA SER A 38 23.65 2.68 1.50
C SER A 38 22.82 2.05 2.60
N LYS A 39 23.36 2.02 3.82
CA LYS A 39 22.67 1.49 4.99
C LYS A 39 21.78 2.52 5.70
N ASP A 40 21.86 3.78 5.32
CA ASP A 40 21.03 4.84 5.90
C ASP A 40 19.66 4.81 5.26
N TRP A 41 18.60 4.97 6.06
CA TRP A 41 17.21 4.98 5.60
C TRP A 41 16.77 3.74 4.81
N VAL A 42 17.45 2.60 4.94
CA VAL A 42 17.06 1.36 4.27
C VAL A 42 16.61 0.32 5.29
N PRO A 43 15.32 -0.07 5.28
CA PRO A 43 14.79 -1.03 6.22
C PRO A 43 15.26 -2.44 5.85
N LYS A 44 15.40 -3.31 6.85
CA LYS A 44 15.75 -4.72 6.59
C LYS A 44 14.60 -5.47 5.91
N GLY A 45 13.38 -5.11 6.27
CA GLY A 45 12.17 -5.67 5.68
C GLY A 45 11.00 -4.71 5.84
N VAL A 46 10.02 -4.86 4.96
CA VAL A 46 8.83 -4.01 4.89
C VAL A 46 7.62 -4.92 4.73
N LEU A 47 6.62 -4.75 5.60
CA LEU A 47 5.29 -5.32 5.44
C LEU A 47 4.38 -4.27 4.82
N ILE A 48 3.65 -4.67 3.78
CA ILE A 48 2.84 -3.77 2.97
C ILE A 48 1.47 -4.39 2.81
N GLN A 49 0.43 -3.65 3.16
CA GLN A 49 -0.95 -4.02 2.87
C GLN A 49 -1.57 -2.96 1.97
N ILE A 50 -1.89 -3.35 0.74
CA ILE A 50 -2.39 -2.46 -0.29
C ILE A 50 -3.89 -2.62 -0.39
N ASP A 51 -4.61 -1.51 -0.22
CA ASP A 51 -6.03 -1.43 -0.56
C ASP A 51 -6.15 -1.09 -2.06
N PRO A 52 -6.70 -2.00 -2.89
CA PRO A 52 -6.80 -1.78 -4.32
C PRO A 52 -7.80 -0.69 -4.70
N PHE A 53 -8.73 -0.30 -3.81
CA PHE A 53 -9.76 0.70 -4.05
C PHE A 53 -9.38 2.07 -3.51
N ALA A 54 -8.68 2.13 -2.38
CA ALA A 54 -8.36 3.40 -1.70
C ALA A 54 -7.10 4.11 -2.22
N GLN A 55 -6.37 3.52 -3.20
CA GLN A 55 -5.07 4.02 -3.66
C GLN A 55 -4.10 4.31 -2.50
N ARG A 56 -4.18 3.50 -1.45
CA ARG A 56 -3.39 3.63 -0.22
C ARG A 56 -2.85 2.29 0.21
N ALA A 57 -1.71 2.32 0.89
CA ALA A 57 -1.12 1.15 1.50
C ALA A 57 -0.72 1.47 2.94
N ALA A 58 -0.97 0.52 3.83
CA ALA A 58 -0.34 0.50 5.14
C ALA A 58 1.06 -0.10 4.99
N VAL A 59 2.06 0.57 5.54
CA VAL A 59 3.48 0.20 5.48
C VAL A 59 4.01 0.08 6.91
N ILE A 60 4.64 -1.04 7.23
CA ILE A 60 5.31 -1.30 8.50
C ILE A 60 6.75 -1.76 8.22
N ASP A 61 7.69 -1.04 8.80
CA ASP A 61 9.13 -1.28 8.79
C ASP A 61 9.80 -0.75 10.08
N ASP A 62 11.11 -0.95 10.23
CA ASP A 62 11.88 -0.54 11.40
C ASP A 62 11.94 0.99 11.62
N PHE A 63 11.67 1.81 10.60
CA PHE A 63 11.57 3.26 10.76
C PHE A 63 10.17 3.71 11.14
N THR A 64 9.13 3.07 10.59
CA THR A 64 7.74 3.36 10.98
C THR A 64 7.54 3.06 12.46
N LEU A 65 8.07 1.94 12.97
CA LEU A 65 7.98 1.54 14.37
C LEU A 65 8.78 2.45 15.33
N GLN A 66 9.73 3.23 14.82
CA GLN A 66 10.42 4.25 15.63
C GLN A 66 9.57 5.52 15.83
N VAL A 67 8.68 5.82 14.89
CA VAL A 67 7.91 7.07 14.87
C VAL A 67 6.46 6.87 15.31
N PHE A 68 5.88 5.70 15.02
CA PHE A 68 4.48 5.38 15.24
C PHE A 68 4.34 4.03 15.95
N ASP A 69 3.29 3.89 16.77
CA ASP A 69 2.85 2.60 17.32
C ASP A 69 2.02 1.78 16.30
N GLY A 70 2.26 1.98 15.00
CA GLY A 70 1.43 1.40 13.94
C GLY A 70 1.94 1.69 12.52
N PRO A 71 1.15 1.35 11.48
CA PRO A 71 1.54 1.54 10.10
C PRO A 71 1.60 3.01 9.70
N ALA A 72 2.56 3.35 8.85
CA ALA A 72 2.49 4.56 8.06
C ALA A 72 1.61 4.33 6.83
N PHE A 73 0.93 5.38 6.37
CA PHE A 73 0.15 5.30 5.13
C PHE A 73 0.96 5.84 3.96
N ALA A 74 1.08 5.02 2.93
CA ALA A 74 1.69 5.36 1.65
C ALA A 74 0.63 5.61 0.60
N ASP A 75 0.88 6.61 -0.24
CA ASP A 75 0.13 6.81 -1.47
C ASP A 75 0.53 5.75 -2.49
N VAL A 76 -0.46 5.14 -3.14
CA VAL A 76 -0.24 4.06 -4.09
C VAL A 76 -0.53 4.56 -5.49
N THR A 77 0.45 4.41 -6.38
CA THR A 77 0.22 4.53 -7.81
C THR A 77 0.48 3.20 -8.51
N ARG A 78 -0.25 2.94 -9.59
CA ARG A 78 -0.12 1.72 -10.39
C ARG A 78 0.28 2.07 -11.82
N PRO A 79 1.59 2.27 -12.10
CA PRO A 79 2.06 2.59 -13.45
C PRO A 79 1.73 1.52 -14.50
N SER A 80 1.61 0.25 -14.08
CA SER A 80 1.17 -0.84 -14.94
C SER A 80 0.53 -1.96 -14.11
N LYS A 81 -0.11 -2.93 -14.76
CA LYS A 81 -0.73 -4.09 -14.07
C LYS A 81 0.25 -4.81 -13.13
N ASP A 82 1.50 -4.94 -13.57
CA ASP A 82 2.55 -5.67 -12.87
C ASP A 82 3.43 -4.77 -11.97
N ARG A 83 3.17 -3.45 -11.92
CA ARG A 83 4.03 -2.50 -11.20
C ARG A 83 3.22 -1.60 -10.27
N ILE A 84 3.67 -1.53 -9.02
CA ILE A 84 3.14 -0.62 -8.01
C ILE A 84 4.26 0.32 -7.57
N GLN A 85 3.89 1.56 -7.25
CA GLN A 85 4.76 2.52 -6.59
C GLN A 85 4.08 3.03 -5.32
N LEU A 86 4.87 3.11 -4.26
CA LEU A 86 4.50 3.60 -2.94
C LEU A 86 5.34 4.84 -2.63
N ASP A 87 4.70 5.88 -2.11
CA ASP A 87 5.36 7.10 -1.63
C ASP A 87 4.82 7.44 -0.24
N TRP A 88 5.71 7.58 0.74
CA TRP A 88 5.33 8.01 2.09
C TRP A 88 6.43 8.86 2.70
N LYS A 89 6.06 9.60 3.74
CA LYS A 89 6.97 10.45 4.49
C LYS A 89 6.85 10.12 5.96
N LEU A 90 8.00 9.97 6.61
CA LEU A 90 8.08 9.90 8.07
C LEU A 90 8.75 11.17 8.59
N ILE A 91 8.22 11.69 9.69
CA ILE A 91 8.69 12.90 10.33
C ILE A 91 9.35 12.48 11.64
N GLY A 92 10.56 12.98 11.90
CA GLY A 92 11.23 12.77 13.18
C GLY A 92 11.91 11.41 13.38
N ILE A 93 12.38 10.76 12.31
CA ILE A 93 13.15 9.51 12.45
C ILE A 93 14.57 9.83 12.91
N ARG A 94 15.11 9.03 13.82
CA ARG A 94 16.51 9.11 14.24
C ARG A 94 17.40 8.31 13.29
N ASP A 95 18.48 8.91 12.82
CA ASP A 95 19.52 8.18 12.11
C ASP A 95 20.47 7.44 13.07
N ARG A 96 21.48 6.77 12.52
CA ARG A 96 22.49 6.02 13.27
C ARG A 96 23.36 6.88 14.19
N THR A 97 23.38 8.19 13.96
CA THR A 97 24.10 9.19 14.74
C THR A 97 23.18 9.90 15.75
N ASP A 98 21.96 9.38 15.93
CA ASP A 98 20.89 9.93 16.78
C ASP A 98 20.36 11.30 16.33
N LYS A 99 20.66 11.72 15.10
CA LYS A 99 20.12 12.96 14.55
C LYS A 99 18.71 12.71 14.02
N VAL A 100 17.79 13.58 14.42
CA VAL A 100 16.38 13.56 14.02
C VAL A 100 16.23 14.17 12.62
N GLN A 101 15.55 13.46 11.72
CA GLN A 101 15.32 13.89 10.36
C GLN A 101 13.96 13.47 9.83
N ASN A 102 13.45 14.23 8.87
CA ASN A 102 12.32 13.84 8.05
C ASN A 102 12.85 13.08 6.84
N VAL A 103 12.17 11.99 6.48
CA VAL A 103 12.62 11.13 5.38
C VAL A 103 11.44 10.84 4.48
N ARG A 104 11.64 11.04 3.18
CA ARG A 104 10.71 10.61 2.15
C ARG A 104 11.16 9.27 1.60
N PHE A 105 10.23 8.34 1.54
CA PHE A 105 10.45 6.99 1.07
C PHE A 105 9.68 6.75 -0.22
N LYS A 106 10.34 6.06 -1.14
CA LYS A 106 9.76 5.65 -2.41
C LYS A 106 10.10 4.20 -2.67
N MET A 107 9.08 3.38 -2.90
CA MET A 107 9.25 1.96 -3.22
C MET A 107 8.55 1.64 -4.53
N SER A 108 9.23 0.95 -5.44
CA SER A 108 8.62 0.41 -6.65
C SER A 108 8.69 -1.10 -6.62
N ILE A 109 7.54 -1.74 -6.77
CA ILE A 109 7.37 -3.19 -6.69
C ILE A 109 6.99 -3.71 -8.07
N ASN A 110 7.70 -4.73 -8.54
CA ASN A 110 7.31 -5.55 -9.68
C ASN A 110 6.62 -6.80 -9.16
N LEU A 111 5.29 -6.83 -9.25
CA LEU A 111 4.45 -7.92 -8.76
C LEU A 111 4.70 -9.23 -9.50
N LYS A 112 5.01 -9.17 -10.80
CA LYS A 112 5.28 -10.35 -11.62
C LYS A 112 6.58 -11.04 -11.23
N ARG A 113 7.63 -10.26 -10.95
CA ARG A 113 8.96 -10.77 -10.57
C ARG A 113 9.11 -10.95 -9.07
N GLY A 114 8.19 -10.42 -8.26
CA GLY A 114 8.33 -10.39 -6.81
C GLY A 114 9.59 -9.64 -6.39
N THR A 115 9.93 -8.53 -7.05
CA THR A 115 11.11 -7.72 -6.72
C THR A 115 10.71 -6.29 -6.43
N PHE A 116 11.56 -5.58 -5.69
CA PHE A 116 11.38 -4.15 -5.47
C PHE A 116 12.68 -3.37 -5.58
N THR A 117 12.51 -2.06 -5.79
CA THR A 117 13.54 -1.04 -5.59
C THR A 117 13.03 -0.03 -4.58
N TYR A 118 13.90 0.45 -3.71
CA TYR A 118 13.56 1.31 -2.59
C TYR A 118 14.53 2.48 -2.51
N ASN A 119 14.02 3.66 -2.18
CA ASN A 119 14.81 4.85 -1.90
C ASN A 119 14.26 5.57 -0.66
N GLY A 120 15.14 5.90 0.29
CA GLY A 120 14.88 6.77 1.43
C GLY A 120 15.76 8.00 1.37
N VAL A 121 15.17 9.19 1.36
CA VAL A 121 15.89 10.47 1.23
C VAL A 121 15.58 11.36 2.42
N GLY A 122 16.59 11.63 3.24
CA GLY A 122 16.48 12.59 4.34
C GLY A 122 16.43 14.03 3.81
N GLU A 123 15.55 14.86 4.35
CA GLU A 123 15.40 16.27 3.91
C GLU A 123 16.65 17.12 4.15
N SER A 124 17.50 16.73 5.09
CA SER A 124 18.69 17.50 5.49
C SER A 124 20.00 17.09 4.79
N TYR A 125 19.99 16.06 3.92
CA TYR A 125 21.18 15.58 3.22
C TYR A 125 20.94 15.46 1.72
N PHE A 126 21.68 16.25 0.94
CA PHE A 126 21.67 16.22 -0.53
C PHE A 126 22.47 15.05 -1.14
N ILE A 127 23.24 14.30 -0.35
CA ILE A 127 24.41 13.62 -0.92
C ILE A 127 24.21 12.12 -1.19
N LEU A 128 23.48 11.34 -0.38
CA LEU A 128 23.24 9.92 -0.73
C LEU A 128 21.88 9.42 -0.22
N PRO A 129 20.91 9.13 -1.10
CA PRO A 129 19.70 8.44 -0.70
C PRO A 129 20.06 7.02 -0.24
N GLY A 130 19.44 6.58 0.85
CA GLY A 130 19.34 5.17 1.17
C GLY A 130 18.72 4.46 -0.01
N SER A 131 19.40 3.50 -0.60
CA SER A 131 18.86 2.78 -1.76
C SER A 131 19.15 1.29 -1.67
N ALA A 132 18.14 0.52 -2.07
CA ALA A 132 18.19 -0.92 -2.00
C ALA A 132 17.25 -1.56 -3.02
N ASN A 133 17.51 -2.82 -3.28
CA ASN A 133 16.62 -3.72 -3.97
C ASN A 133 16.34 -4.95 -3.11
N GLY A 134 15.38 -5.75 -3.51
CA GLY A 134 15.06 -6.96 -2.77
C GLY A 134 13.95 -7.75 -3.40
N THR A 135 13.43 -8.70 -2.63
CA THR A 135 12.35 -9.58 -3.04
C THR A 135 11.12 -9.35 -2.19
N CYS A 136 9.95 -9.49 -2.80
CA CYS A 136 8.65 -9.46 -2.14
C CYS A 136 7.94 -10.78 -2.39
N ALA A 137 7.29 -11.30 -1.36
CA ALA A 137 6.39 -12.43 -1.45
C ALA A 137 5.01 -12.01 -0.98
N ALA A 138 3.97 -12.46 -1.69
CA ALA A 138 2.61 -12.34 -1.19
C ALA A 138 2.48 -13.11 0.13
N LYS A 139 1.91 -12.45 1.13
CA LYS A 139 1.47 -13.10 2.36
C LYS A 139 -0.03 -13.34 2.21
N LYS A 140 -0.51 -14.49 2.67
CA LYS A 140 -1.95 -14.63 2.90
C LYS A 140 -2.30 -13.66 4.02
N ALA A 141 -3.37 -12.89 3.85
CA ALA A 141 -4.00 -12.24 5.00
C ALA A 141 -4.52 -13.40 5.88
N ASP A 142 -3.93 -13.59 7.05
CA ASP A 142 -4.45 -14.58 8.00
C ASP A 142 -5.88 -14.14 8.35
N SER A 143 -6.82 -15.04 8.03
CA SER A 143 -8.28 -14.84 8.13
C SER A 143 -8.76 -15.09 9.54
#